data_AF-A0A7W0M940-F1
#
_entry.id   AF-A0A7W0M940-F1
#
_cell.length_a   1.000
_cell.length_b   1.000
_cell.length_c   1.000
_cell.angle_alpha   90.00
_cell.angle_beta   90.00
_cell.angle_gamma   90.00
#
_symmetry.space_group_name_H-M   'P 1'
#
loop_
_entity.id
_entity.type
_entity.pdbx_description
1 polymer ?
#
loop_
_entity_poly.entity_id
_entity_poly.type
_entity_poly.pdbx_seq_one_letter_code
_entity_poly.pdbx_strand_id
1 'polypeptide(L)' 'MKDDDREHLLHVLAELSDETPDLRFGQLIANLATLARGAEVEAIWDAEDRELIAAAERLIEKQRQRKADVA' A
#
# COMPACT_ATOMS: atom_id res chain seq x y z
N MET A 1 5.40 -11.11 -20.37
CA MET A 1 5.96 -10.32 -19.26
C MET A 1 4.81 -9.51 -18.67
N LYS A 2 3.97 -10.11 -17.82
CA LYS A 2 2.71 -9.48 -17.36
C LYS A 2 2.16 -9.92 -15.99
N ASP A 3 2.89 -10.71 -15.20
CA ASP A 3 2.38 -11.22 -13.91
C ASP A 3 3.24 -10.89 -12.67
N ASP A 4 4.52 -10.55 -12.83
CA ASP A 4 5.45 -10.39 -11.69
C ASP A 4 5.08 -9.19 -10.80
N ASP A 5 4.78 -8.02 -11.39
CA ASP A 5 4.40 -6.83 -10.63
C ASP A 5 3.04 -6.99 -9.91
N ARG A 6 2.10 -7.75 -10.49
CA ARG A 6 0.80 -7.99 -9.87
C ARG A 6 0.90 -8.97 -8.72
N GLU A 7 1.61 -10.07 -8.92
CA GLU A 7 1.87 -11.05 -7.86
C GLU A 7 2.64 -10.39 -6.70
N HIS A 8 3.65 -9.59 -7.02
CA HIS A 8 4.39 -8.82 -6.04
C HIS A 8 3.50 -7.83 -5.28
N LEU A 9 2.63 -7.09 -5.97
CA LEU A 9 1.67 -6.20 -5.33
C LEU A 9 0.75 -6.96 -4.35
N LEU A 10 0.24 -8.12 -4.75
CA LEU A 10 -0.60 -8.95 -3.87
C LEU A 10 0.14 -9.40 -2.60
N HIS A 11 1.42 -9.76 -2.72
CA HIS A 11 2.26 -10.10 -1.57
C HIS A 11 2.49 -8.92 -0.64
N VAL A 12 2.84 -7.74 -1.19
CA VAL A 12 3.07 -6.54 -0.39
C VAL A 12 1.77 -6.06 0.28
N LEU A 13 0.62 -6.20 -0.39
CA LEU A 13 -0.69 -5.89 0.21
C LEU A 13 -1.03 -6.82 1.38
N ALA A 14 -0.66 -8.10 1.31
CA ALA A 14 -0.84 -9.03 2.42
C ALA A 14 0.00 -8.61 3.64
N GLU A 15 1.28 -8.30 3.44
CA GLU A 15 2.17 -7.80 4.49
C GLU A 15 1.65 -6.50 5.11
N LEU A 16 1.21 -5.55 4.27
CA LEU A 16 0.65 -4.29 4.75
C LEU A 16 -0.66 -4.49 5.54
N SER A 17 -1.48 -5.48 5.18
CA SER A 17 -2.68 -5.85 5.94
C SER A 17 -2.31 -6.33 7.35
N ASP A 18 -1.25 -7.12 7.49
CA ASP A 18 -0.76 -7.60 8.79
C ASP A 18 -0.21 -6.43 9.64
N GLU A 19 0.43 -5.45 9.00
CA GLU A 19 0.95 -4.27 9.69
C GLU A 19 -0.16 -3.30 10.14
N THR A 20 -1.33 -3.35 9.49
CA THR A 20 -2.45 -2.40 9.68
C THR A 20 -3.82 -3.04 9.89
N PRO A 21 -3.97 -3.94 10.89
CA PRO A 21 -5.19 -4.73 11.07
C PRO A 21 -6.46 -3.91 11.35
N ASP A 22 -6.30 -2.67 11.82
CA ASP A 22 -7.42 -1.77 12.11
C ASP A 22 -8.00 -1.07 10.86
N LEU A 23 -7.29 -1.10 9.73
CA LEU A 23 -7.77 -0.51 8.49
C LEU A 23 -8.62 -1.50 7.70
N ARG A 24 -9.84 -1.08 7.33
CA ARG A 24 -10.66 -1.85 6.38
C ARG A 24 -9.96 -1.93 5.02
N PHE A 25 -10.03 -3.07 4.35
CA PHE A 25 -9.32 -3.28 3.07
C PHE A 25 -9.61 -2.20 2.00
N GLY A 26 -10.87 -1.82 1.78
CA GLY A 26 -11.19 -0.75 0.81
C GLY A 26 -10.58 0.60 1.17
N GLN A 27 -10.47 0.91 2.47
CA GLN A 27 -9.80 2.11 2.95
C GLN A 27 -8.28 2.03 2.75
N LEU A 28 -7.68 0.85 2.92
CA LEU A 28 -6.27 0.61 2.65
C LEU A 28 -5.94 0.92 1.18
N ILE A 29 -6.72 0.38 0.25
CA ILE A 29 -6.50 0.57 -1.20
C ILE A 29 -6.66 2.05 -1.59
N ALA A 30 -7.70 2.73 -1.10
CA ALA A 30 -7.90 4.15 -1.37
C ALA A 30 -6.74 5.03 -0.84
N ASN A 31 -6.23 4.72 0.36
CA ASN A 31 -5.09 5.41 0.93
C ASN A 31 -3.80 5.17 0.13
N LEU A 32 -3.57 3.93 -0.33
CA LEU A 32 -2.42 3.61 -1.17
C LEU A 32 -2.43 4.36 -2.50
N ALA A 33 -3.57 4.37 -3.18
CA ALA A 33 -3.75 5.15 -4.40
C ALA A 33 -3.49 6.64 -4.16
N THR A 34 -4.00 7.17 -3.04
CA THR A 34 -3.75 8.56 -2.63
C THR A 34 -2.27 8.83 -2.35
N LEU A 35 -1.54 7.89 -1.73
CA LEU A 35 -0.10 8.03 -1.48
C LEU A 35 0.73 7.92 -2.76
N ALA A 36 0.28 7.12 -3.71
CA ALA A 36 0.95 6.90 -4.98
C ALA A 36 0.82 8.11 -5.92
N ARG A 37 -0.39 8.67 -6.04
CA ARG A 37 -0.74 9.67 -7.07
C ARG A 37 -1.29 11.00 -6.55
N GLY A 38 -1.53 11.12 -5.24
CA GLY A 38 -2.20 12.27 -4.65
C GLY A 38 -3.70 12.06 -4.48
N ALA A 39 -4.37 13.03 -3.85
CA ALA A 39 -5.79 12.96 -3.50
C ALA A 39 -6.71 13.33 -4.69
N GLU A 40 -6.51 12.66 -5.81
CA GLU A 40 -7.36 12.77 -7.00
C GLU A 40 -8.40 11.65 -7.00
N VAL A 41 -9.60 11.92 -7.50
CA VAL A 41 -10.69 10.94 -7.53
C VAL A 41 -10.28 9.74 -8.38
N GLU A 42 -9.53 10.01 -9.44
CA GLU A 42 -9.07 9.06 -10.44
C GLU A 42 -7.88 8.20 -9.98
N ALA A 43 -7.20 8.60 -8.91
CA ALA A 43 -5.99 7.94 -8.42
C ALA A 43 -6.17 6.44 -8.19
N ILE A 44 -7.35 6.00 -7.75
CA ILE A 44 -7.62 4.57 -7.48
C ILE A 44 -7.75 3.73 -8.76
N TRP A 45 -8.18 4.32 -9.87
CA TRP A 45 -8.32 3.61 -11.15
C TRP A 45 -7.04 3.71 -11.99
N ASP A 46 -6.32 4.83 -11.88
CA ASP A 46 -5.15 5.13 -12.71
C ASP A 46 -3.81 4.71 -12.08
N ALA A 47 -3.79 4.28 -10.82
CA ALA A 47 -2.56 3.83 -10.17
C ALA A 47 -2.06 2.52 -10.80
N GLU A 48 -0.80 2.52 -11.21
CA GLU A 48 -0.13 1.35 -11.75
C GLU A 48 0.40 0.45 -10.61
N ASP A 49 0.52 -0.86 -10.88
CA ASP A 49 0.94 -1.86 -9.88
C ASP A 49 2.24 -1.44 -9.15
N ARG A 50 3.23 -0.90 -9.89
CA ARG A 50 4.51 -0.41 -9.33
C ARG A 50 4.38 0.83 -8.45
N GLU A 51 3.46 1.73 -8.77
CA GLU A 51 3.22 2.92 -7.97
C GLU A 51 2.60 2.51 -6.61
N LEU A 52 1.70 1.53 -6.64
CA LEU A 52 1.09 0.95 -5.45
C LEU A 52 2.10 0.16 -4.60
N ILE A 53 2.99 -0.63 -5.22
CA ILE A 53 4.08 -1.33 -4.52
C ILE A 53 4.94 -0.31 -3.76
N ALA A 54 5.44 0.72 -4.45
CA ALA A 54 6.30 1.72 -3.83
C ALA A 54 5.60 2.48 -2.69
N ALA A 55 4.29 2.77 -2.81
CA ALA A 55 3.51 3.37 -1.75
C ALA A 55 3.32 2.44 -0.55
N ALA A 56 3.09 1.15 -0.80
CA ALA A 56 2.88 0.14 0.24
C ALA A 56 4.15 -0.14 1.04
N GLU A 57 5.30 -0.31 0.38
CA GLU A 57 6.60 -0.50 1.04
C GLU A 57 6.93 0.68 1.97
N ARG A 58 6.71 1.93 1.51
CA ARG A 58 6.90 3.14 2.34
C ARG A 58 5.98 3.14 3.56
N LEU A 59 4.74 2.69 3.40
CA LEU A 59 3.79 2.65 4.51
C LEU A 59 4.14 1.56 5.53
N ILE A 60 4.55 0.39 5.07
CA ILE A 60 5.05 -0.71 5.92
C ILE A 60 6.24 -0.21 6.76
N GLU A 61 7.25 0.37 6.11
CA GLU A 61 8.44 0.88 6.80
C GLU A 61 8.06 1.91 7.87
N LYS A 62 7.18 2.86 7.53
CA LYS A 62 6.67 3.84 8.50
C LYS A 62 5.90 3.20 9.66
N GLN A 63 5.15 2.12 9.42
CA GLN A 63 4.45 1.41 10.49
C GLN A 63 5.40 0.67 11.42
N ARG A 64 6.43 0.04 10.87
CA ARG A 64 7.47 -0.64 11.65
C ARG A 64 8.25 0.32 12.52
N GLN A 65 8.65 1.48 11.98
CA GLN A 65 9.30 2.54 12.74
C GLN A 65 8.42 3.02 13.90
N ARG A 66 7.13 3.29 13.64
CA ARG A 66 6.19 3.71 14.70
C ARG A 66 6.02 2.66 15.80
N LYS A 67 6.00 1.37 15.46
CA LYS A 67 5.91 0.28 16.45
C LYS A 67 7.19 0.18 17.28
N ALA A 68 8.36 0.38 16.66
CA ALA A 68 9.65 0.39 17.35
C ALA A 68 9.80 1.56 18.33
N ASP A 69 9.30 2.75 17.97
CA ASP A 69 9.36 3.94 18.83
C ASP A 69 8.47 3.84 20.10
N VAL A 70 7.49 2.94 20.09
CA VAL A 70 6.50 2.75 21.17
C VAL A 70 6.87 1.57 22.09
N ALA A 71 7.82 0.71 21.68
CA ALA A 71 8.29 -0.47 22.43
C ALA A 71 9.44 -0.12 23.39
#